data_AF-A0A6L9S837-F1
#
_entry.id   AF-A0A6L9S837-F1
#
_cell.length_a   1.000
_cell.length_b   1.000
_cell.length_c   1.000
_cell.angle_alpha   90.00
_cell.angle_beta   90.00
_cell.angle_gamma   90.00
#
_symmetry.space_group_name_H-M   'P 1'
#
loop_
_entity.id
_entity.type
_entity.pdbx_description
1 polymer ?
#
loop_
_entity_poly.entity_id
_entity_poly.type
_entity_poly.pdbx_seq_one_letter_code
_entity_poly.pdbx_strand_id
1 'polypeptide(L)'
;MHPHIDAAIRNNVEWCDLVCRQHGVETRLGLDAWVALRRSPPLYPDAVTLVEHPSMDEVLRHVDESSGCSIKDSFGTLELSPRGFRPLFDAEWIRREPTAQHHRPDLQWSVVHKPEDLAGWGNAHGNGDVFIEGMLRAPTVAVVVAYDGEAVAAGAIANRSESVVGISNVFTVTAGIDETWSGAVAAISAVFPGLALVGYEAGTHLEAAYRAGFTSIGPLRIWVKD
;
A
#
# COMPACT_ATOMS: atom_id res chain seq x y z
N MET A 1 15.42 16.76 -4.47
CA MET A 1 15.44 15.57 -3.59
C MET A 1 14.24 15.71 -2.68
N HIS A 2 13.27 14.82 -2.78
CA HIS A 2 12.01 14.87 -2.04
C HIS A 2 12.07 13.79 -0.94
N PRO A 3 12.83 13.98 0.15
CA PRO A 3 13.18 12.88 1.07
C PRO A 3 11.97 12.14 1.65
N HIS A 4 10.83 12.83 1.78
CA HIS A 4 9.58 12.22 2.20
C HIS A 4 8.97 11.30 1.14
N ILE A 5 8.98 11.69 -0.15
CA ILE A 5 8.48 10.83 -1.23
C ILE A 5 9.36 9.60 -1.37
N ASP A 6 10.68 9.76 -1.27
CA ASP A 6 11.64 8.66 -1.41
C ASP A 6 11.43 7.61 -0.31
N ALA A 7 11.11 8.05 0.92
CA ALA A 7 10.77 7.16 2.02
C ALA A 7 9.43 6.43 1.80
N ALA A 8 8.41 7.12 1.27
CA ALA A 8 7.12 6.50 0.93
C ALA A 8 7.25 5.46 -0.20
N ILE A 9 8.02 5.78 -1.24
CA ILE A 9 8.31 4.87 -2.36
C ILE A 9 9.04 3.63 -1.88
N ARG A 10 10.13 3.79 -1.10
CA ARG A 10 10.87 2.65 -0.54
C ARG A 10 9.98 1.78 0.34
N ASN A 11 9.18 2.39 1.21
CA ASN A 11 8.24 1.66 2.04
C ASN A 11 7.20 0.88 1.22
N ASN A 12 6.67 1.48 0.13
CA ASN A 12 5.76 0.78 -0.76
C ASN A 12 6.43 -0.38 -1.50
N VAL A 13 7.67 -0.21 -1.96
CA VAL A 13 8.46 -1.25 -2.60
C VAL A 13 8.72 -2.42 -1.66
N GLU A 14 9.09 -2.16 -0.40
CA GLU A 14 9.29 -3.21 0.61
C GLU A 14 8.01 -4.04 0.82
N TRP A 15 6.84 -3.40 0.81
CA TRP A 15 5.56 -4.10 0.89
C TRP A 15 5.28 -4.96 -0.36
N CYS A 16 5.41 -4.38 -1.55
CA CYS A 16 5.19 -5.11 -2.81
C CYS A 16 6.18 -6.27 -2.97
N ASP A 17 7.44 -6.09 -2.57
CA ASP A 17 8.48 -7.12 -2.54
C ASP A 17 8.10 -8.29 -1.63
N LEU A 18 7.70 -7.96 -0.39
CA LEU A 18 7.26 -8.96 0.58
C LEU A 18 6.09 -9.77 0.02
N VAL A 19 5.05 -9.09 -0.49
CA VAL A 19 3.87 -9.77 -1.03
C VAL A 19 4.25 -10.68 -2.21
N CYS A 20 5.02 -10.18 -3.17
CA CYS A 20 5.47 -11.00 -4.31
C CYS A 20 6.26 -12.24 -3.87
N ARG A 21 7.22 -12.07 -2.94
CA ARG A 21 8.03 -13.18 -2.43
C ARG A 21 7.23 -14.22 -1.66
N GLN A 22 6.22 -13.80 -0.88
CA GLN A 22 5.30 -14.71 -0.19
C GLN A 22 4.52 -15.59 -1.19
N HIS A 23 4.30 -15.09 -2.40
CA HIS A 23 3.67 -15.81 -3.52
C HIS A 23 4.67 -16.53 -4.44
N GLY A 24 5.94 -16.65 -4.05
CA GLY A 24 6.96 -17.31 -4.85
C GLY A 24 7.32 -16.58 -6.16
N VAL A 25 7.02 -15.28 -6.23
CA VAL A 25 7.41 -14.41 -7.33
C VAL A 25 8.77 -13.80 -6.97
N GLU A 26 9.77 -14.06 -7.81
CA GLU A 26 11.08 -13.44 -7.68
C GLU A 26 11.01 -11.96 -8.08
N THR A 27 11.76 -11.14 -7.38
CA THR A 27 11.77 -9.68 -7.52
C THR A 27 13.20 -9.17 -7.61
N ARG A 28 13.37 -7.99 -8.23
CA ARG A 28 14.67 -7.33 -8.36
C ARG A 28 14.56 -5.84 -8.06
N LEU A 29 15.41 -5.36 -7.16
CA LEU A 29 15.61 -3.93 -6.92
C LEU A 29 16.74 -3.42 -7.84
N GLY A 30 16.42 -2.48 -8.72
CA GLY A 30 17.38 -1.78 -9.57
C GLY A 30 17.62 -0.33 -9.11
N LEU A 31 18.32 0.45 -9.95
CA LEU A 31 18.54 1.88 -9.71
C LEU A 31 17.27 2.70 -10.03
N ASP A 32 16.59 2.38 -11.14
CA ASP A 32 15.46 3.15 -11.64
C ASP A 32 14.10 2.60 -11.17
N ALA A 33 14.03 1.30 -10.87
CA ALA A 33 12.79 0.62 -10.50
C ALA A 33 13.03 -0.65 -9.70
N TRP A 34 12.03 -1.00 -8.88
CA TRP A 34 11.80 -2.36 -8.42
C TRP A 34 10.88 -3.08 -9.41
N VAL A 35 11.13 -4.36 -9.66
CA VAL A 35 10.35 -5.19 -10.61
C VAL A 35 10.04 -6.58 -10.04
N ALA A 36 8.85 -7.10 -10.31
CA ALA A 36 8.51 -8.51 -10.22
C ALA A 36 8.87 -9.20 -11.55
N LEU A 37 9.61 -10.32 -11.49
CA LEU A 37 10.12 -11.00 -12.70
C LEU A 37 9.08 -11.87 -13.40
N ARG A 38 7.89 -11.99 -12.80
CA ARG A 38 6.67 -12.58 -13.36
C ARG A 38 5.47 -11.81 -12.79
N ARG A 39 4.30 -12.02 -13.40
CA ARG A 39 3.02 -11.46 -12.96
C ARG A 39 2.88 -11.40 -11.44
N SER A 40 2.73 -10.20 -10.90
CA SER A 40 2.47 -9.97 -9.47
C SER A 40 1.07 -10.48 -9.05
N PRO A 41 0.85 -10.71 -7.74
CA PRO A 41 -0.49 -10.98 -7.21
C PRO A 41 -1.50 -9.86 -7.53
N PRO A 42 -2.81 -10.15 -7.61
CA PRO A 42 -3.84 -9.16 -7.90
C PRO A 42 -3.75 -7.89 -7.03
N LEU A 43 -3.90 -6.72 -7.65
CA LEU A 43 -3.76 -5.37 -7.05
C LEU A 43 -2.34 -4.97 -6.62
N TYR A 44 -1.31 -5.76 -6.95
CA TYR A 44 0.09 -5.38 -6.76
C TYR A 44 0.73 -5.09 -8.12
N PRO A 45 1.59 -4.05 -8.23
CA PRO A 45 2.21 -3.71 -9.50
C PRO A 45 3.33 -4.68 -9.87
N ASP A 46 3.58 -4.84 -11.18
CA ASP A 46 4.73 -5.59 -11.69
C ASP A 46 6.01 -4.77 -11.65
N ALA A 47 5.91 -3.44 -11.59
CA ALA A 47 7.04 -2.54 -11.32
C ALA A 47 6.63 -1.28 -10.53
N VAL A 48 7.59 -0.76 -9.76
CA VAL A 48 7.49 0.52 -9.06
C VAL A 48 8.71 1.36 -9.42
N THR A 49 8.52 2.56 -9.95
CA THR A 49 9.63 3.46 -10.27
C THR A 49 10.23 4.08 -9.01
N LEU A 50 11.54 4.27 -9.00
CA LEU A 50 12.32 4.78 -7.86
C LEU A 50 12.86 6.19 -8.07
N VAL A 51 12.85 6.66 -9.32
CA VAL A 51 13.38 7.97 -9.73
C VAL A 51 12.34 8.73 -10.56
N GLU A 52 12.45 10.05 -10.57
CA GLU A 52 11.51 10.95 -11.26
C GLU A 52 11.58 10.84 -12.78
N HIS A 53 12.68 10.39 -13.38
CA HIS A 53 12.76 10.21 -14.83
C HIS A 53 13.43 8.88 -15.16
N PRO A 54 12.74 7.75 -14.91
CA PRO A 54 13.30 6.43 -15.15
C PRO A 54 13.35 6.14 -16.65
N SER A 55 14.31 5.31 -17.08
CA SER A 55 14.31 4.82 -18.46
C SER A 55 13.15 3.84 -18.67
N MET A 56 12.21 4.18 -19.56
CA MET A 56 11.10 3.29 -19.91
C MET A 56 11.57 1.90 -20.34
N ASP A 57 12.60 1.83 -21.19
CA ASP A 57 13.11 0.54 -21.69
C ASP A 57 13.80 -0.27 -20.57
N GLU A 58 14.41 0.38 -19.57
CA GLU A 58 14.98 -0.31 -18.40
C GLU A 58 13.89 -0.89 -17.49
N VAL A 59 12.82 -0.14 -17.25
CA VAL A 59 11.67 -0.58 -16.45
C VAL A 59 10.99 -1.78 -17.12
N LEU A 60 10.74 -1.69 -18.43
CA LEU A 60 9.98 -2.70 -19.16
C LEU A 60 10.77 -3.99 -19.46
N ARG A 61 12.10 -3.93 -19.51
CA ARG A 61 12.94 -5.08 -19.89
C ARG A 61 12.68 -6.36 -19.07
N HIS A 62 12.27 -6.20 -17.82
CA HIS A 62 12.22 -7.30 -16.85
C HIS A 62 10.81 -7.68 -16.39
N VAL A 63 9.79 -6.93 -16.79
CA VAL A 63 8.39 -7.23 -16.41
C VAL A 63 7.72 -8.15 -17.43
N ASP A 64 6.72 -8.89 -16.99
CA ASP A 64 5.81 -9.60 -17.89
C ASP A 64 4.85 -8.59 -18.55
N GLU A 65 5.20 -8.18 -19.78
CA GLU A 65 4.45 -7.23 -20.61
C GLU A 65 3.17 -7.80 -21.27
N SER A 66 2.67 -8.95 -20.81
CA SER A 66 1.35 -9.44 -21.21
C SER A 66 0.21 -8.57 -20.68
N SER A 67 -1.00 -8.80 -21.20
CA SER A 67 -2.24 -8.21 -20.68
C SER A 67 -2.33 -8.39 -19.16
N GLY A 68 -2.67 -7.30 -18.46
CA GLY A 68 -2.63 -7.20 -17.01
C GLY A 68 -1.33 -6.58 -16.45
N CYS A 69 -0.30 -6.30 -17.25
CA CYS A 69 0.92 -5.58 -16.83
C CYS A 69 0.58 -4.26 -16.18
N SER A 70 1.04 -4.03 -14.96
CA SER A 70 0.78 -2.81 -14.22
C SER A 70 2.05 -2.20 -13.65
N ILE A 71 2.18 -0.89 -13.78
CA ILE A 71 3.36 -0.14 -13.37
C ILE A 71 2.90 1.00 -12.48
N LYS A 72 3.47 1.08 -11.29
CA LYS A 72 3.37 2.24 -10.42
C LYS A 72 4.47 3.22 -10.78
N ASP A 73 4.08 4.27 -11.47
CA ASP A 73 4.93 5.42 -11.74
C ASP A 73 4.86 6.38 -10.55
N SER A 74 5.82 6.24 -9.65
CA SER A 74 5.90 6.94 -8.37
C SER A 74 5.99 8.46 -8.46
N PHE A 75 6.26 9.02 -9.64
CA PHE A 75 6.37 10.47 -9.85
C PHE A 75 5.39 10.99 -10.92
N GLY A 76 4.66 10.12 -11.62
CA GLY A 76 3.69 10.50 -12.65
C GLY A 76 4.31 11.08 -13.92
N THR A 77 5.57 10.76 -14.20
CA THR A 77 6.41 11.32 -15.27
C THR A 77 6.62 10.40 -16.46
N LEU A 78 6.33 9.10 -16.33
CA LEU A 78 6.44 8.14 -17.43
C LEU A 78 5.28 8.29 -18.40
N GLU A 79 5.57 8.15 -19.69
CA GLU A 79 4.56 8.08 -20.74
C GLU A 79 4.60 6.70 -21.41
N LEU A 80 3.73 5.79 -20.97
CA LEU A 80 3.73 4.39 -21.40
C LEU A 80 2.73 4.08 -22.52
N SER A 81 1.94 5.06 -22.97
CA SER A 81 0.97 4.89 -24.07
C SER A 81 1.59 4.31 -25.35
N PRO A 82 2.80 4.72 -25.80
CA PRO A 82 3.45 4.13 -26.98
C PRO A 82 3.79 2.63 -26.84
N ARG A 83 3.75 2.08 -25.63
CA ARG A 83 3.98 0.65 -25.33
C ARG A 83 2.67 -0.12 -25.07
N GLY A 84 1.54 0.51 -25.32
CA GLY A 84 0.21 -0.09 -25.19
C GLY A 84 -0.37 -0.07 -23.78
N PHE A 85 0.24 0.66 -22.85
CA PHE A 85 -0.35 0.89 -21.53
C PHE A 85 -1.34 2.05 -21.61
N ARG A 86 -2.31 2.06 -20.70
CA ARG A 86 -3.17 3.22 -20.42
C ARG A 86 -3.09 3.59 -18.94
N PRO A 87 -3.34 4.85 -18.58
CA PRO A 87 -3.52 5.21 -17.18
C PRO A 87 -4.72 4.43 -16.60
N LEU A 88 -4.51 3.80 -15.45
CA LEU A 88 -5.57 3.21 -14.65
C LEU A 88 -6.20 4.27 -13.75
N PHE A 89 -5.38 5.01 -13.00
CA PHE A 89 -5.75 6.22 -12.25
C PHE A 89 -4.52 7.01 -11.80
N ASP A 90 -4.74 8.27 -11.44
CA ASP A 90 -3.79 9.14 -10.73
C ASP A 90 -4.08 9.10 -9.23
N ALA A 91 -3.03 9.27 -8.42
CA ALA A 91 -3.10 9.28 -6.97
C ALA A 91 -2.07 10.24 -6.36
N GLU A 92 -2.14 10.43 -5.05
CA GLU A 92 -1.20 11.24 -4.29
C GLU A 92 -0.49 10.37 -3.26
N TRP A 93 0.83 10.49 -3.17
CA TRP A 93 1.55 10.06 -1.98
C TRP A 93 1.13 10.93 -0.81
N ILE A 94 0.90 10.30 0.33
CA ILE A 94 0.43 10.95 1.54
C ILE A 94 1.36 10.68 2.71
N ARG A 95 1.50 11.67 3.59
CA ARG A 95 2.27 11.56 4.82
C ARG A 95 1.55 12.21 6.01
N ARG A 96 1.67 11.56 7.15
CA ARG A 96 1.20 12.06 8.45
C ARG A 96 2.31 11.98 9.48
N GLU A 97 2.58 13.09 10.16
CA GLU A 97 3.52 13.12 11.28
C GLU A 97 2.99 12.33 12.48
N PRO A 98 3.87 11.74 13.33
CA PRO A 98 3.45 11.13 14.57
C PRO A 98 2.84 12.18 15.48
N THR A 99 1.71 11.85 16.12
CA THR A 99 1.00 12.76 17.03
C THR A 99 0.99 12.18 18.43
N ALA A 100 1.28 13.02 19.44
CA ALA A 100 1.19 12.64 20.85
C ALA A 100 -0.26 12.46 21.34
N GLN A 101 -1.23 13.00 20.60
CA GLN A 101 -2.64 12.83 20.88
C GLN A 101 -3.13 11.51 20.29
N HIS A 102 -3.59 10.63 21.18
CA HIS A 102 -4.28 9.41 20.83
C HIS A 102 -5.79 9.68 20.94
N HIS A 103 -6.47 9.81 19.80
CA HIS A 103 -7.92 9.67 19.81
C HIS A 103 -8.25 8.20 20.04
N ARG A 104 -9.16 7.94 20.98
CA ARG A 104 -9.74 6.60 21.12
C ARG A 104 -10.75 6.43 19.99
N PRO A 105 -10.57 5.45 19.09
CA PRO A 105 -11.56 5.17 18.06
C PRO A 105 -12.84 4.64 18.72
N ASP A 106 -13.98 4.91 18.06
CA ASP A 106 -15.29 4.39 18.47
C ASP A 106 -15.39 2.88 18.20
N LEU A 107 -14.85 2.42 17.07
CA LEU A 107 -14.67 1.00 16.77
C LEU A 107 -13.56 0.36 17.61
N GLN A 108 -13.76 -0.89 17.97
CA GLN A 108 -12.71 -1.71 18.57
C GLN A 108 -11.77 -2.23 17.48
N TRP A 109 -10.55 -1.69 17.47
CA TRP A 109 -9.47 -2.14 16.61
C TRP A 109 -8.57 -3.15 17.31
N SER A 110 -8.17 -4.19 16.59
CA SER A 110 -7.20 -5.18 17.06
C SER A 110 -6.21 -5.55 15.96
N VAL A 111 -5.10 -6.17 16.35
CA VAL A 111 -4.12 -6.74 15.43
C VAL A 111 -4.51 -8.18 15.13
N VAL A 112 -4.54 -8.54 13.85
CA VAL A 112 -4.76 -9.91 13.40
C VAL A 112 -3.49 -10.73 13.65
N HIS A 113 -3.63 -11.83 14.41
CA HIS A 113 -2.51 -12.71 14.76
C HIS A 113 -2.66 -14.14 14.24
N LYS A 114 -3.88 -14.54 13.87
CA LYS A 114 -4.17 -15.92 13.50
C LYS A 114 -4.48 -16.03 12.01
N PRO A 115 -4.05 -17.12 11.35
CA PRO A 115 -4.35 -17.34 9.93
C PRO A 115 -5.84 -17.32 9.59
N GLU A 116 -6.70 -17.86 10.46
CA GLU A 116 -8.15 -17.86 10.26
C GLU A 116 -8.75 -16.45 10.26
N ASP A 117 -8.25 -15.58 11.15
CA ASP A 117 -8.68 -14.18 11.23
C ASP A 117 -8.18 -13.40 10.00
N LEU A 118 -6.97 -13.71 9.51
CA LEU A 118 -6.44 -13.13 8.27
C LEU A 118 -7.24 -13.55 7.04
N ALA A 119 -7.67 -14.82 6.97
CA ALA A 119 -8.53 -15.28 5.89
C ALA A 119 -9.87 -14.54 5.90
N GLY A 120 -10.48 -14.35 7.09
CA GLY A 120 -11.69 -13.54 7.25
C GLY A 120 -11.48 -12.09 6.82
N TRP A 121 -10.37 -11.49 7.23
CA TRP A 121 -9.96 -10.13 6.82
C TRP A 121 -9.78 -10.00 5.31
N GLY A 122 -9.07 -10.95 4.68
CA GLY A 122 -8.81 -10.95 3.25
C GLY A 122 -10.09 -11.14 2.42
N ASN A 123 -11.02 -11.95 2.90
CA ASN A 123 -12.35 -12.10 2.30
C ASN A 123 -13.15 -10.79 2.39
N ALA A 124 -13.14 -10.12 3.54
CA ALA A 124 -13.80 -8.83 3.72
C ALA A 124 -13.18 -7.71 2.86
N HIS A 125 -11.85 -7.75 2.67
CA HIS A 125 -11.13 -6.89 1.75
C HIS A 125 -11.48 -7.18 0.27
N GLY A 126 -11.91 -8.41 -0.04
CA GLY A 126 -12.21 -8.85 -1.41
C GLY A 126 -11.01 -9.40 -2.18
N ASN A 127 -9.92 -9.76 -1.48
CA ASN A 127 -8.72 -10.32 -2.11
C ASN A 127 -8.06 -11.40 -1.23
N GLY A 128 -8.88 -12.35 -0.74
CA GLY A 128 -8.50 -13.35 0.27
C GLY A 128 -7.27 -14.18 -0.07
N ASP A 129 -7.10 -14.54 -1.35
CA ASP A 129 -5.97 -15.35 -1.81
C ASP A 129 -4.62 -14.64 -1.71
N VAL A 130 -4.61 -13.31 -1.66
CA VAL A 130 -3.37 -12.54 -1.58
C VAL A 130 -2.79 -12.54 -0.17
N PHE A 131 -3.65 -12.45 0.85
CA PHE A 131 -3.23 -12.25 2.24
C PHE A 131 -3.01 -13.59 2.95
N ILE A 132 -1.79 -14.10 2.88
CA ILE A 132 -1.43 -15.42 3.41
C ILE A 132 -0.71 -15.35 4.76
N GLU A 133 -0.72 -16.45 5.50
CA GLU A 133 -0.15 -16.57 6.85
C GLU A 133 1.32 -16.12 6.97
N GLY A 134 2.10 -16.22 5.89
CA GLY A 134 3.49 -15.76 5.87
C GLY A 134 3.65 -14.27 6.16
N MET A 135 2.62 -13.46 5.90
CA MET A 135 2.61 -12.03 6.20
C MET A 135 2.54 -11.75 7.70
N LEU A 136 1.82 -12.58 8.47
CA LEU A 136 1.73 -12.44 9.94
C LEU A 136 3.05 -12.78 10.64
N ARG A 137 3.94 -13.52 9.97
CA ARG A 137 5.27 -13.85 10.48
C ARG A 137 6.30 -12.74 10.27
N ALA A 138 6.00 -11.75 9.43
CA ALA A 138 6.91 -10.64 9.19
C ALA A 138 6.82 -9.63 10.35
N PRO A 139 7.90 -9.40 11.13
CA PRO A 139 7.85 -8.54 12.31
C PRO A 139 7.65 -7.06 11.99
N THR A 140 7.82 -6.69 10.71
CA THR A 140 7.58 -5.35 10.20
C THR A 140 6.14 -5.15 9.76
N VAL A 141 5.31 -6.19 9.71
CA VAL A 141 3.93 -6.11 9.20
C VAL A 141 2.94 -6.22 10.35
N ALA A 142 1.88 -5.41 10.30
CA ALA A 142 0.72 -5.56 11.15
C ALA A 142 -0.54 -5.42 10.31
N VAL A 143 -1.43 -6.42 10.39
CA VAL A 143 -2.76 -6.35 9.81
C VAL A 143 -3.70 -5.91 10.94
N VAL A 144 -4.39 -4.81 10.74
CA VAL A 144 -5.33 -4.26 11.73
C VAL A 144 -6.76 -4.38 11.23
N VAL A 145 -7.66 -4.70 12.15
CA VAL A 145 -9.06 -4.98 11.86
C VAL A 145 -9.95 -4.27 12.87
N ALA A 146 -11.06 -3.73 12.39
CA ALA A 146 -12.17 -3.27 13.21
C ALA A 146 -13.32 -4.25 13.07
N TYR A 147 -13.98 -4.57 14.19
CA TYR A 147 -15.17 -5.41 14.20
C TYR A 147 -16.42 -4.62 14.58
N ASP A 148 -17.53 -4.98 13.96
CA ASP A 148 -18.89 -4.66 14.40
C ASP A 148 -19.56 -5.98 14.83
N GLY A 149 -19.57 -6.24 16.13
CA GLY A 149 -19.86 -7.57 16.66
C GLY A 149 -18.80 -8.59 16.24
N GLU A 150 -19.21 -9.64 15.52
CA GLU A 150 -18.31 -10.67 14.96
C GLU A 150 -17.90 -10.39 13.50
N ALA A 151 -18.53 -9.41 12.85
CA ALA A 151 -18.28 -9.10 11.44
C ALA A 151 -17.14 -8.09 11.30
N VAL A 152 -16.30 -8.26 10.27
CA VAL A 152 -15.29 -7.27 9.90
C VAL A 152 -15.98 -6.01 9.41
N ALA A 153 -15.75 -4.89 10.09
CA ALA A 153 -16.31 -3.58 9.76
C ALA A 153 -15.37 -2.75 8.88
N ALA A 154 -14.06 -2.88 9.10
CA ALA A 154 -13.00 -2.20 8.36
C ALA A 154 -11.64 -2.89 8.58
N GLY A 155 -10.65 -2.53 7.76
CA GLY A 155 -9.29 -3.04 7.91
C GLY A 155 -8.23 -2.18 7.23
N ALA A 156 -6.98 -2.36 7.64
CA ALA A 156 -5.80 -1.80 7.01
C ALA A 156 -4.58 -2.69 7.25
N ILE A 157 -3.54 -2.50 6.44
CA ILE A 157 -2.23 -3.10 6.64
C ILE A 157 -1.20 -2.01 6.91
N ALA A 158 -0.35 -2.27 7.89
CA ALA A 158 0.86 -1.52 8.13
C ALA A 158 2.11 -2.33 7.80
N ASN A 159 3.10 -1.68 7.19
CA ASN A 159 4.43 -2.23 7.00
C ASN A 159 5.49 -1.19 7.43
N ARG A 160 6.35 -1.54 8.37
CA ARG A 160 7.39 -0.67 8.92
C ARG A 160 8.68 -0.77 8.09
N SER A 161 9.16 0.38 7.64
CA SER A 161 10.54 0.57 7.13
C SER A 161 11.42 1.23 8.20
N GLU A 162 12.64 1.61 7.84
CA GLU A 162 13.61 2.23 8.76
C GLU A 162 13.05 3.46 9.50
N SER A 163 12.43 4.39 8.77
CA SER A 163 12.03 5.71 9.30
C SER A 163 10.54 6.03 9.22
N VAL A 164 9.73 5.17 8.59
CA VAL A 164 8.29 5.38 8.33
C VAL A 164 7.52 4.07 8.44
N VAL A 165 6.21 4.17 8.60
CA VAL A 165 5.28 3.05 8.55
C VAL A 165 4.30 3.29 7.41
N GLY A 166 4.22 2.34 6.49
CA GLY A 166 3.22 2.31 5.44
C GLY A 166 1.84 2.08 6.03
N ILE A 167 0.82 2.74 5.50
CA ILE A 167 -0.59 2.36 5.63
C ILE A 167 -1.11 2.07 4.22
N SER A 168 -1.68 0.89 4.04
CA SER A 168 -2.18 0.41 2.75
C SER A 168 -3.35 -0.56 2.94
N ASN A 169 -3.99 -0.95 1.84
CA ASN A 169 -5.10 -1.91 1.85
C ASN A 169 -6.20 -1.49 2.84
N VAL A 170 -6.46 -0.17 2.91
CA VAL A 170 -7.49 0.40 3.77
C VAL A 170 -8.85 0.16 3.13
N PHE A 171 -9.74 -0.55 3.80
CA PHE A 171 -11.08 -0.81 3.30
C PHE A 171 -12.14 -0.64 4.39
N THR A 172 -13.36 -0.41 3.94
CA THR A 172 -14.54 -0.33 4.81
C THR A 172 -15.63 -1.29 4.32
N VAL A 173 -16.36 -1.88 5.25
CA VAL A 173 -17.49 -2.79 5.00
C VAL A 173 -18.78 -2.18 5.56
N THR A 174 -18.85 -2.01 6.87
CA THR A 174 -20.01 -1.40 7.57
C THR A 174 -19.65 -0.06 8.21
N ALA A 175 -18.36 0.20 8.47
CA ALA A 175 -17.89 1.43 9.09
C ALA A 175 -17.98 2.64 8.13
N GLY A 176 -18.02 3.85 8.69
CA GLY A 176 -17.84 5.08 7.90
C GLY A 176 -16.40 5.24 7.43
N ILE A 177 -16.17 5.78 6.23
CA ILE A 177 -14.80 5.94 5.68
C ILE A 177 -13.89 6.78 6.59
N ASP A 178 -14.40 7.83 7.21
CA ASP A 178 -13.63 8.70 8.12
C ASP A 178 -13.28 8.01 9.44
N GLU A 179 -14.22 7.22 9.96
CA GLU A 179 -14.02 6.38 11.14
C GLU A 179 -12.98 5.29 10.87
N THR A 180 -13.03 4.67 9.68
CA THR A 180 -12.04 3.71 9.21
C THR A 180 -10.63 4.31 9.17
N TRP A 181 -10.46 5.48 8.55
CA TRP A 181 -9.14 6.11 8.46
C TRP A 181 -8.60 6.56 9.81
N SER A 182 -9.41 7.25 10.61
CA SER A 182 -8.99 7.69 11.95
C SER A 182 -8.66 6.52 12.87
N GLY A 183 -9.46 5.45 12.82
CA GLY A 183 -9.25 4.23 13.57
C GLY A 183 -8.01 3.44 13.15
N ALA A 184 -7.79 3.26 11.84
CA ALA A 184 -6.60 2.61 11.31
C ALA A 184 -5.32 3.36 11.71
N VAL A 185 -5.32 4.70 11.62
CA VAL A 185 -4.20 5.53 12.08
C VAL A 185 -3.92 5.31 13.57
N ALA A 186 -4.95 5.32 14.41
CA ALA A 186 -4.79 5.11 15.85
C ALA A 186 -4.24 3.71 16.16
N ALA A 187 -4.80 2.67 15.54
CA ALA A 187 -4.37 1.28 15.70
C ALA A 187 -2.92 1.07 15.26
N ILE A 188 -2.56 1.54 14.06
CA ILE A 188 -1.20 1.41 13.52
C ILE A 188 -0.19 2.21 14.35
N SER A 189 -0.54 3.41 14.80
CA SER A 189 0.33 4.22 15.65
C SER A 189 0.56 3.60 17.03
N ALA A 190 -0.38 2.79 17.53
CA ALA A 190 -0.20 2.04 18.76
C ALA A 190 0.77 0.86 18.58
N VAL A 191 0.75 0.20 17.42
CA VAL A 191 1.68 -0.88 17.07
C VAL A 191 3.09 -0.35 16.81
N PHE A 192 3.21 0.77 16.09
CA PHE A 192 4.48 1.37 15.68
C PHE A 192 4.59 2.83 16.15
N PRO A 193 4.82 3.05 17.46
CA PRO A 193 4.79 4.38 18.04
C PRO A 193 5.94 5.27 17.56
N GLY A 194 5.66 6.56 17.40
CA GLY A 194 6.65 7.60 17.14
C GLY A 194 7.16 7.69 15.69
N LEU A 195 6.62 6.89 14.77
CA LEU A 195 6.98 6.94 13.35
C LEU A 195 5.91 7.68 12.54
N ALA A 196 6.35 8.38 11.49
CA ALA A 196 5.44 8.97 10.52
C ALA A 196 4.75 7.89 9.70
N LEU A 197 3.48 8.11 9.37
CA LEU A 197 2.72 7.24 8.47
C LEU A 197 2.85 7.73 7.03
N VAL A 198 2.99 6.82 6.10
CA VAL A 198 3.04 7.09 4.66
C VAL A 198 2.13 6.14 3.89
N GLY A 199 1.65 6.55 2.73
CA GLY A 199 0.82 5.72 1.86
C GLY A 199 0.56 6.44 0.55
N TYR A 200 -0.38 5.96 -0.24
CA TYR A 200 -0.93 6.72 -1.35
C TYR A 200 -2.41 6.43 -1.49
N GLU A 201 -3.17 7.42 -1.94
CA GLU A 201 -4.61 7.27 -2.13
C GLU A 201 -5.13 8.12 -3.28
N ALA A 202 -6.33 7.78 -3.74
CA ALA A 202 -7.10 8.54 -4.71
C ALA A 202 -8.56 8.69 -4.27
N GLY A 203 -9.27 9.64 -4.86
CA GLY A 203 -10.71 9.81 -4.68
C GLY A 203 -11.14 9.97 -3.22
N THR A 204 -12.20 9.27 -2.81
CA THR A 204 -12.80 9.42 -1.48
C THR A 204 -11.88 8.99 -0.34
N HIS A 205 -11.01 8.00 -0.57
CA HIS A 205 -10.02 7.55 0.42
C HIS A 205 -8.93 8.61 0.64
N LEU A 206 -8.51 9.33 -0.41
CA LEU A 206 -7.57 10.44 -0.28
C LEU A 206 -8.14 11.56 0.59
N GLU A 207 -9.39 11.93 0.33
CA GLU A 207 -10.09 12.95 1.12
C GLU A 207 -10.27 12.54 2.59
N ALA A 208 -10.54 11.26 2.86
CA ALA A 208 -10.63 10.73 4.21
C ALA A 208 -9.26 10.66 4.90
N ALA A 209 -8.20 10.32 4.18
CA ALA A 209 -6.83 10.38 4.69
C ALA A 209 -6.45 11.82 5.09
N TYR A 210 -6.81 12.83 4.30
CA TYR A 210 -6.60 14.23 4.69
C TYR A 210 -7.33 14.60 5.97
N ARG A 211 -8.60 14.19 6.13
CA ARG A 211 -9.35 14.39 7.40
C ARG A 211 -8.72 13.65 8.58
N ALA A 212 -8.03 12.53 8.33
CA ALA A 212 -7.26 11.80 9.34
C ALA A 212 -5.86 12.42 9.63
N GLY A 213 -5.53 13.56 9.01
CA GLY A 213 -4.32 14.34 9.28
C GLY A 213 -3.15 14.06 8.34
N PHE A 214 -3.38 13.37 7.22
CA PHE A 214 -2.38 13.26 6.17
C PHE A 214 -2.29 14.54 5.34
N THR A 215 -1.14 14.71 4.67
CA THR A 215 -0.88 15.77 3.69
C THR A 215 -0.27 15.13 2.44
N SER A 216 -0.53 15.69 1.25
CA SER A 216 0.15 15.24 0.03
C SER A 216 1.64 15.56 0.08
N ILE A 217 2.45 14.63 -0.43
CA ILE A 217 3.90 14.80 -0.63
C ILE A 217 4.33 14.61 -2.09
N GLY A 218 3.38 14.46 -3.02
CA GLY A 218 3.64 14.39 -4.46
C GLY A 218 2.72 13.43 -5.22
N PRO A 219 2.52 13.65 -6.53
CA PRO A 219 1.65 12.84 -7.36
C PRO A 219 2.29 11.50 -7.75
N LEU A 220 1.45 10.54 -8.14
CA LEU A 220 1.85 9.30 -8.82
C LEU A 220 0.78 8.85 -9.80
N ARG A 221 1.16 7.96 -10.72
CA ARG A 221 0.24 7.35 -11.69
C ARG A 221 0.35 5.83 -11.68
N ILE A 222 -0.80 5.15 -11.77
CA ILE A 222 -0.83 3.71 -12.04
C ILE A 222 -1.15 3.49 -13.52
N TRP A 223 -0.31 2.71 -14.18
CA TRP A 223 -0.49 2.29 -15.56
C TRP A 223 -0.93 0.82 -15.60
N VAL A 224 -1.73 0.46 -16.59
CA VAL A 224 -2.09 -0.93 -16.89
C VAL A 224 -2.05 -1.18 -18.39
N LYS A 225 -1.66 -2.39 -18.79
CA LYS A 225 -1.68 -2.87 -20.16
C LYS A 225 -2.87 -3.82 -20.33
N ASP A 226 -3.71 -3.54 -21.33
CA ASP A 226 -4.84 -4.39 -21.67
C ASP A 226 -4.45 -5.59 -22.54
#